data_AF-A0A5B0KFK2-F1
#
_entry.id   AF-A0A5B0KFK2-F1
#
_cell.length_a   1.000
_cell.length_b   1.000
_cell.length_c   1.000
_cell.angle_alpha   90.00
_cell.angle_beta   90.00
_cell.angle_gamma   90.00
#
_symmetry.space_group_name_H-M   'P 1'
#
loop_
_entity.id
_entity.type
_entity.pdbx_description
1 polymer ?
#
loop_
_entity_poly.entity_id
_entity_poly.type
_entity_poly.pdbx_seq_one_letter_code
_entity_poly.pdbx_strand_id
1 'polypeptide(L)'
;MGSHIVRILCASLFLTCTLSAPAVWAHAHLKQQVPAAESEVSPAPQSITLHFSEGVESRFSGVTVIGEDAKKVETGKAVRSETDKTELMVPINQPLASGLYTVNWHVVSVDGHKTQGQYQFRVK
;
A
#
# COMPACT_ATOMS: atom_id res chain seq x y z
N MET A 1 -53.25 53.64 -23.40
CA MET A 1 -52.44 53.40 -22.19
C MET A 1 -52.01 51.94 -22.17
N GLY A 2 -50.70 51.67 -22.16
CA GLY A 2 -50.14 50.31 -22.11
C GLY A 2 -48.69 50.31 -22.57
N SER A 3 -47.82 50.92 -21.76
CA SER A 3 -46.40 51.15 -22.03
C SER A 3 -45.57 49.87 -21.93
N HIS A 4 -44.71 49.68 -22.94
CA HIS A 4 -43.42 48.98 -23.06
C HIS A 4 -42.93 48.00 -21.96
N ILE A 5 -42.26 46.92 -22.42
CA ILE A 5 -40.96 46.36 -21.99
C ILE A 5 -40.92 44.95 -22.64
N VAL A 6 -40.45 44.76 -23.87
CA VAL A 6 -39.05 44.63 -24.31
C VAL A 6 -38.23 43.67 -23.41
N ARG A 7 -37.91 42.52 -24.00
CA ARG A 7 -36.63 41.78 -23.94
C ARG A 7 -36.42 40.62 -22.94
N ILE A 8 -35.84 39.57 -23.56
CA ILE A 8 -34.80 38.63 -23.08
C ILE A 8 -35.36 37.36 -22.40
N LEU A 9 -35.42 36.25 -23.13
CA LEU A 9 -34.35 35.28 -23.42
C LEU A 9 -34.28 34.21 -22.32
N CYS A 10 -34.38 32.97 -22.79
CA CYS A 10 -33.88 31.73 -22.23
C CYS A 10 -32.96 31.87 -21.00
N ALA A 11 -33.31 31.20 -19.90
CA ALA A 11 -32.33 30.42 -19.13
C ALA A 11 -33.05 29.61 -18.04
N SER A 12 -33.34 28.35 -18.36
CA SER A 12 -33.55 27.30 -17.35
C SER A 12 -32.25 27.17 -16.55
N LEU A 13 -32.21 27.71 -15.34
CA LEU A 13 -31.05 27.57 -14.46
C LEU A 13 -31.09 26.17 -13.81
N PHE A 14 -30.65 25.16 -14.57
CA PHE A 14 -30.25 23.88 -13.98
C PHE A 14 -28.95 24.12 -13.22
N LEU A 15 -29.06 24.27 -11.91
CA LEU A 15 -27.92 24.28 -11.00
C LEU A 15 -27.39 22.84 -10.89
N THR A 16 -26.55 22.42 -11.83
CA THR A 16 -25.80 21.17 -11.73
C THR A 16 -24.77 21.31 -10.61
N CYS A 17 -25.16 20.94 -9.40
CA CYS A 17 -24.22 20.67 -8.32
C CYS A 17 -23.47 19.37 -8.68
N THR A 18 -22.33 19.50 -9.35
CA THR A 18 -21.42 18.37 -9.52
C THR A 18 -20.83 18.06 -8.15
N LEU A 19 -21.43 17.09 -7.47
CA LEU A 19 -20.93 16.54 -6.22
C LEU A 19 -19.65 15.76 -6.55
N SER A 20 -18.52 16.45 -6.57
CA SER A 20 -17.20 15.81 -6.63
C SER A 20 -16.99 15.10 -5.28
N ALA A 21 -17.38 13.83 -5.19
CA ALA A 21 -17.07 13.02 -4.02
C ALA A 21 -15.55 12.92 -3.88
N PRO A 22 -14.97 13.22 -2.70
CA PRO A 22 -13.55 12.98 -2.48
C PRO A 22 -13.29 11.48 -2.66
N ALA A 23 -12.21 11.13 -3.34
CA ALA A 23 -11.76 9.74 -3.41
C ALA A 23 -11.41 9.30 -1.99
N VAL A 24 -12.26 8.50 -1.36
CA VAL A 24 -12.00 7.94 -0.03
C VAL A 24 -10.99 6.81 -0.22
N TRP A 25 -9.71 7.07 0.05
CA TRP A 25 -8.64 6.07 0.05
C TRP A 25 -8.64 5.31 1.38
N ALA A 26 -9.71 4.57 1.65
CA ALA A 26 -9.86 3.82 2.91
C ALA A 26 -8.83 2.67 3.04
N HIS A 27 -8.44 2.06 1.91
CA HIS A 27 -7.63 0.84 1.94
C HIS A 27 -6.12 1.13 1.92
N ALA A 28 -5.34 0.44 2.77
CA ALA A 28 -3.88 0.46 2.67
C ALA A 28 -3.40 -0.19 1.36
N HIS A 29 -2.81 0.61 0.48
CA HIS A 29 -2.15 0.15 -0.74
C HIS A 29 -0.63 0.21 -0.57
N LEU A 30 0.09 -0.81 -1.03
CA LEU A 30 1.55 -0.79 -1.02
C LEU A 30 2.07 0.30 -1.97
N LYS A 31 2.89 1.20 -1.44
CA LYS A 31 3.48 2.35 -2.15
C LYS A 31 4.94 2.13 -2.46
N GLN A 32 5.67 1.57 -1.51
CA GLN A 32 7.09 1.27 -1.62
C GLN A 32 7.44 0.01 -0.84
N GLN A 33 8.51 -0.65 -1.27
CA GLN A 33 9.00 -1.87 -0.67
C GLN A 33 10.52 -1.94 -0.81
N VAL A 34 11.17 -2.45 0.23
CA VAL A 34 12.61 -2.70 0.29
C VAL A 34 12.81 -4.13 0.79
N PRO A 35 13.46 -5.02 0.01
CA PRO A 35 13.92 -4.83 -1.38
C PRO A 35 12.81 -4.48 -2.37
N ALA A 36 13.15 -3.76 -3.43
CA ALA A 36 12.19 -3.39 -4.47
C ALA A 36 11.76 -4.62 -5.30
N ALA A 37 10.56 -4.57 -5.90
CA ALA A 37 10.11 -5.61 -6.83
C ALA A 37 11.12 -5.81 -7.95
N GLU A 38 11.38 -7.07 -8.30
CA GLU A 38 12.28 -7.50 -9.38
C GLU A 38 13.72 -6.99 -9.25
N SER A 39 14.11 -6.50 -8.06
CA SER A 39 15.47 -6.02 -7.81
C SER A 39 16.43 -7.17 -7.50
N GLU A 40 17.70 -6.96 -7.84
CA GLU A 40 18.79 -7.82 -7.39
C GLU A 40 19.60 -7.09 -6.31
N VAL A 41 19.76 -7.70 -5.13
CA VAL A 41 20.40 -7.07 -3.97
C VAL A 41 21.66 -7.82 -3.54
N SER A 42 22.67 -7.06 -3.13
CA SER A 42 23.87 -7.53 -2.46
C SER A 42 24.39 -6.39 -1.57
N PRO A 43 24.56 -6.59 -0.25
CA PRO A 43 24.37 -7.84 0.49
C PRO A 43 22.90 -8.27 0.63
N ALA A 44 22.68 -9.49 1.13
CA ALA A 44 21.35 -9.98 1.50
C ALA A 44 20.67 -9.04 2.51
N PRO A 45 19.37 -8.75 2.37
CA PRO A 45 18.64 -7.87 3.27
C PRO A 45 18.47 -8.52 4.65
N GLN A 46 18.44 -7.69 5.68
CA GLN A 46 18.17 -8.10 7.06
C GLN A 46 16.68 -7.97 7.45
N SER A 47 15.89 -7.31 6.61
CA SER A 47 14.46 -7.10 6.81
C SER A 47 13.74 -6.91 5.47
N ILE A 48 12.42 -7.07 5.53
CA ILE A 48 11.49 -6.59 4.51
C ILE A 48 10.81 -5.34 5.08
N THR A 49 10.93 -4.19 4.40
CA THR A 49 10.26 -2.94 4.78
C THR A 49 9.24 -2.56 3.72
N LEU A 50 8.01 -2.29 4.15
CA LEU A 50 6.87 -1.97 3.30
C LEU A 50 6.26 -0.65 3.74
N HIS A 51 6.04 0.27 2.80
CA HIS A 51 5.34 1.54 3.03
C HIS A 51 3.99 1.52 2.34
N PHE A 52 2.95 1.88 3.08
CA PHE A 52 1.56 1.88 2.60
C PHE A 52 1.03 3.31 2.41
N SER A 53 -0.13 3.43 1.77
CA SER A 53 -0.84 4.70 1.66
C SER A 53 -1.46 5.15 2.99
N GLU A 54 -1.74 4.20 3.88
CA GLU A 54 -2.47 4.40 5.13
C GLU A 54 -1.73 3.73 6.29
N GLY A 55 -2.04 4.16 7.51
CA GLY A 55 -1.50 3.53 8.71
C GLY A 55 -1.96 2.06 8.82
N VAL A 56 -1.10 1.19 9.35
CA VAL A 56 -1.39 -0.24 9.51
C VAL A 56 -1.39 -0.71 10.97
N GLU A 57 -2.06 -1.82 11.24
CA GLU A 57 -2.07 -2.50 12.54
C GLU A 57 -1.14 -3.71 12.50
N SER A 58 0.07 -3.56 13.05
CA SER A 58 1.13 -4.59 12.96
C SER A 58 0.74 -5.93 13.59
N ARG A 59 -0.13 -5.93 14.61
CA ARG A 59 -0.60 -7.17 15.28
C ARG A 59 -1.45 -8.07 14.37
N PHE A 60 -2.04 -7.51 13.32
CA PHE A 60 -2.90 -8.21 12.36
C PHE A 60 -2.31 -8.21 10.94
N SER A 61 -1.04 -7.81 10.81
CA SER A 61 -0.32 -7.66 9.55
C SER A 61 0.92 -8.54 9.55
N GLY A 62 1.41 -8.92 8.37
CA GLY A 62 2.61 -9.75 8.30
C GLY A 62 3.09 -10.07 6.88
N VAL A 63 4.28 -10.67 6.85
CA VAL A 63 4.98 -11.07 5.63
C VAL A 63 5.37 -12.54 5.73
N THR A 64 5.25 -13.27 4.63
CA THR A 64 5.82 -14.60 4.44
C THR A 64 6.79 -14.55 3.27
N VAL A 65 8.05 -14.89 3.54
CA VAL A 65 9.11 -14.96 2.53
C VAL A 65 9.36 -16.42 2.17
N ILE A 66 9.37 -16.73 0.87
CA ILE A 66 9.60 -18.06 0.32
C ILE A 66 10.83 -18.00 -0.59
N GLY A 67 11.81 -18.87 -0.35
CA GLY A 67 13.00 -19.00 -1.19
C GLY A 67 12.75 -19.80 -2.46
N GLU A 68 13.74 -19.82 -3.36
CA GLU A 68 13.70 -20.53 -4.64
C GLU A 68 13.51 -22.06 -4.48
N ASP A 69 13.93 -22.62 -3.35
CA ASP A 69 13.72 -24.02 -2.98
C ASP A 69 12.31 -24.31 -2.43
N ALA A 70 11.38 -23.36 -2.59
CA ALA A 70 10.02 -23.37 -2.05
C ALA A 70 9.93 -23.47 -0.52
N LYS A 71 11.02 -23.24 0.21
CA LYS A 71 11.00 -23.21 1.68
C LYS A 71 10.70 -21.83 2.21
N LYS A 72 9.97 -21.81 3.32
CA LYS A 72 9.72 -20.59 4.08
C LYS A 72 10.99 -20.15 4.80
N VAL A 73 11.32 -18.87 4.67
CA VAL A 73 12.38 -18.21 5.44
C VAL A 73 11.85 -17.84 6.82
N GLU A 74 12.65 -18.09 7.85
CA GLU A 74 12.34 -17.66 9.21
C GLU A 74 12.38 -16.12 9.34
N THR A 75 11.28 -15.55 9.82
CA THR A 75 11.09 -14.11 9.95
C THR A 75 10.67 -13.74 11.37
N GLY A 76 11.02 -12.52 11.78
CA GLY A 76 10.60 -11.93 13.04
C GLY A 76 9.15 -11.46 13.02
N LYS A 77 8.71 -10.88 14.15
CA LYS A 77 7.39 -10.24 14.22
C LYS A 77 7.38 -8.98 13.37
N ALA A 78 6.23 -8.69 12.76
CA ALA A 78 6.02 -7.43 12.08
C ALA A 78 6.00 -6.27 13.09
N VAL A 79 6.81 -5.25 12.83
CA VAL A 79 6.96 -4.04 13.64
C VAL A 79 6.55 -2.86 12.78
N ARG A 80 5.63 -2.04 13.28
CA ARG A 80 5.29 -0.78 12.65
C ARG A 80 6.19 0.32 13.21
N SER A 81 6.64 1.23 12.35
CA SER A 81 7.45 2.36 12.80
C SER A 81 6.71 3.25 13.81
N GLU A 82 7.45 3.75 14.79
CA GLU A 82 6.90 4.67 15.79
C GLU A 82 6.69 6.07 15.22
N THR A 83 7.51 6.48 14.25
CA THR A 83 7.52 7.81 13.63
C THR A 83 6.74 7.86 12.32
N ASP A 84 6.65 6.75 11.58
CA ASP A 84 5.83 6.62 10.37
C ASP A 84 4.84 5.45 10.52
N LYS A 85 3.55 5.77 10.67
CA LYS A 85 2.52 4.74 10.88
C LYS A 85 2.21 3.93 9.63
N THR A 86 2.69 4.37 8.46
CA THR A 86 2.50 3.69 7.17
C THR A 86 3.61 2.67 6.88
N GLU A 87 4.67 2.64 7.69
CA GLU A 87 5.80 1.73 7.51
C GLU A 87 5.67 0.48 8.38
N LEU A 88 5.79 -0.69 7.74
CA LEU A 88 5.86 -2.00 8.38
C LEU A 88 7.19 -2.68 8.03
N MET A 89 7.94 -3.05 9.05
CA MET A 89 9.19 -3.80 8.94
C MET A 89 9.02 -5.22 9.48
N VAL A 90 9.52 -6.21 8.74
CA VAL A 90 9.59 -7.61 9.17
C VAL A 90 11.06 -8.06 9.15
N PRO A 91 11.68 -8.34 10.30
CA PRO A 91 13.05 -8.85 10.35
C PRO A 91 13.17 -10.21 9.68
N ILE A 92 14.33 -10.48 9.07
CA ILE A 92 14.72 -11.79 8.58
C ILE A 92 15.69 -12.40 9.60
N ASN A 93 15.32 -13.53 10.21
CA ASN A 93 16.04 -14.07 11.37
C ASN A 93 17.18 -15.02 10.98
N GLN A 94 17.39 -15.25 9.69
CA GLN A 94 18.41 -16.15 9.15
C GLN A 94 19.10 -15.53 7.93
N PRO A 95 20.36 -15.88 7.64
CA PRO A 95 20.99 -15.47 6.39
C PRO A 95 20.22 -15.98 5.17
N LEU A 96 20.14 -15.14 4.12
CA LEU A 96 19.60 -15.54 2.82
C LEU A 96 20.73 -16.02 1.91
N ALA A 97 20.56 -17.18 1.31
CA ALA A 97 21.42 -17.63 0.21
C ALA A 97 21.13 -16.83 -1.08
N SER A 98 22.05 -16.88 -2.03
CA SER A 98 21.79 -16.40 -3.39
C SER A 98 20.60 -17.14 -4.00
N GLY A 99 19.72 -16.41 -4.69
CA GLY A 99 18.50 -17.00 -5.26
C GLY A 99 17.33 -16.03 -5.32
N LEU A 100 16.23 -16.52 -5.91
CA LEU A 100 14.96 -15.79 -6.00
C LEU A 100 14.15 -15.93 -4.69
N TYR A 101 13.55 -14.85 -4.24
CA TYR A 101 12.67 -14.82 -3.07
C TYR A 101 11.33 -14.21 -3.43
N THR A 102 10.26 -14.86 -2.98
CA THR A 102 8.89 -14.38 -3.11
C THR A 102 8.40 -13.86 -1.77
N VAL A 103 7.95 -12.61 -1.75
CA VAL A 103 7.41 -11.92 -0.57
C VAL A 103 5.90 -11.85 -0.71
N ASN A 104 5.19 -12.56 0.16
CA ASN A 104 3.73 -12.46 0.30
C ASN A 104 3.42 -11.60 1.51
N TRP A 105 2.61 -10.56 1.36
CA TRP A 105 2.25 -9.67 2.46
C TRP A 105 0.74 -9.56 2.61
N HIS A 106 0.31 -9.32 3.84
CA HIS A 106 -1.05 -8.86 4.15
C HIS A 106 -0.97 -7.80 5.23
N VAL A 107 -1.86 -6.81 5.15
CA VAL A 107 -1.97 -5.77 6.16
C VAL A 107 -3.43 -5.50 6.50
N VAL A 108 -3.65 -5.05 7.72
CA VAL A 108 -4.91 -4.45 8.16
C VAL A 108 -4.64 -2.98 8.39
N SER A 109 -5.34 -2.09 7.69
CA SER A 109 -5.24 -0.64 7.92
C SER A 109 -5.89 -0.24 9.24
N VAL A 110 -5.57 0.94 9.73
CA VAL A 110 -6.17 1.53 10.96
C VAL A 110 -7.69 1.73 10.86
N ASP A 111 -8.25 1.70 9.65
CA ASP A 111 -9.70 1.72 9.40
C ASP A 111 -10.36 0.32 9.45
N GLY A 112 -9.56 -0.73 9.64
CA GLY A 112 -10.02 -2.13 9.81
C GLY A 112 -10.04 -2.98 8.54
N HIS A 113 -9.72 -2.44 7.36
CA HIS A 113 -9.75 -3.21 6.12
C HIS A 113 -8.46 -4.02 5.89
N LYS A 114 -8.62 -5.25 5.40
CA LYS A 114 -7.50 -6.12 5.02
C LYS A 114 -7.15 -5.97 3.54
N THR A 115 -5.88 -5.77 3.23
CA THR A 115 -5.32 -5.88 1.88
C THR A 115 -4.15 -6.86 1.87
N GLN A 116 -3.80 -7.34 0.67
CA GLN A 116 -2.70 -8.30 0.49
C GLN A 116 -2.08 -8.15 -0.91
N GLY A 117 -0.89 -8.70 -1.06
CA GLY A 117 -0.20 -8.73 -2.34
C GLY A 117 1.08 -9.56 -2.29
N GLN A 118 1.79 -9.56 -3.40
CA GLN A 118 2.99 -10.36 -3.60
C GLN A 118 3.98 -9.62 -4.51
N TYR A 119 5.27 -9.85 -4.29
CA TYR A 119 6.34 -9.45 -5.21
C TYR A 119 7.56 -10.37 -5.06
N GLN A 120 8.54 -10.24 -5.97
CA GLN A 120 9.79 -10.99 -5.90
C GLN A 120 11.02 -10.09 -5.86
N PHE A 121 12.13 -10.60 -5.33
CA PHE A 121 13.46 -10.00 -5.44
C PHE A 121 14.51 -11.11 -5.47
N ARG A 122 15.74 -10.80 -5.93
CA ARG A 122 16.85 -11.75 -6.02
C ARG A 122 18.00 -11.33 -5.11
N VAL A 123 18.58 -12.27 -4.38
CA VAL A 123 19.86 -12.08 -3.68
C VAL A 123 20.99 -12.59 -4.57
N LYS A 124 22.09 -11.82 -4.68
CA LYS A 124 23.30 -12.24 -5.42
C LYS A 124 24.23 -13.10 -4.58
#